data_AF-A0A1D7U1Z6-F1
#
_entry.id   AF-A0A1D7U1Z6-F1
#
_cell.length_a   1.000
_cell.length_b   1.000
_cell.length_c   1.000
_cell.angle_alpha   90.00
_cell.angle_beta   90.00
_cell.angle_gamma   90.00
#
_symmetry.space_group_name_H-M   'P 1'
#
loop_
_entity.id
_entity.type
_entity.pdbx_description
1 polymer ?
#
loop_
_entity_poly.entity_id
_entity_poly.type
_entity_poly.pdbx_seq_one_letter_code
_entity_poly.pdbx_strand_id
1 'polypeptide(L)'
;MVADVDTATPTTLFVHADHLDRPVRMTNASQALVWDAVYKPYGEVVSITGAATLDARFPGQWFQLETGLHYNWHRTYDPTTGRYLQTDPLGNVDGPSVYA
;
A
#
# COMPACT_ATOMS: atom_id res chain seq x y z
N MET A 1 -1.55 0.91 13.41
CA MET A 1 -2.69 1.75 13.01
C MET A 1 -3.73 1.71 14.12
N VAL A 2 -4.59 2.73 14.23
CA VAL A 2 -5.73 2.70 15.14
C VAL A 2 -6.99 2.69 14.29
N ALA A 3 -7.88 1.73 14.51
CA ALA A 3 -9.19 1.65 13.88
C ALA A 3 -10.28 2.07 14.86
N ASP A 4 -11.50 2.30 14.35
CA ASP A 4 -12.68 2.69 15.13
C ASP A 4 -12.45 3.95 15.98
N VAL A 5 -11.64 4.88 15.46
CA VAL A 5 -11.18 6.10 16.17
C VAL A 5 -12.31 7.07 16.53
N ASP A 6 -13.46 6.94 15.88
CA ASP A 6 -14.68 7.72 16.12
C ASP A 6 -15.61 7.05 17.16
N THR A 7 -15.25 5.87 17.67
CA THR A 7 -16.02 5.14 18.68
C THR A 7 -15.45 5.33 20.09
N ALA A 8 -16.23 4.95 21.11
CA ALA A 8 -15.77 4.98 22.50
C ALA A 8 -14.66 3.97 22.81
N THR A 9 -14.38 3.03 21.90
CA THR A 9 -13.40 1.94 22.08
C THR A 9 -12.52 1.80 20.84
N PRO A 10 -11.54 2.69 20.64
CA PRO A 10 -10.60 2.58 19.53
C PRO A 10 -9.77 1.30 19.64
N THR A 11 -9.48 0.68 18.50
CA THR A 11 -8.75 -0.59 18.43
C THR A 11 -7.34 -0.38 17.87
N THR A 12 -6.32 -0.84 18.61
CA THR A 12 -4.92 -0.78 18.15
C THR A 12 -4.56 -2.03 17.35
N LEU A 13 -4.06 -1.81 16.14
CA LEU A 13 -3.61 -2.85 15.22
C LEU A 13 -2.15 -2.65 14.85
N PHE A 14 -1.40 -3.75 14.77
CA PHE A 14 0.05 -3.77 14.53
C PHE A 14 0.30 -4.18 13.08
N VAL A 15 0.87 -3.26 12.31
CA VAL A 15 1.20 -3.48 10.89
C VAL A 15 2.59 -4.08 10.79
N HIS A 16 2.71 -5.15 10.02
CA HIS A 16 3.96 -5.84 9.73
C HIS A 16 4.30 -5.67 8.26
N ALA A 17 5.48 -5.14 7.98
CA ALA A 17 5.96 -4.88 6.63
C ALA A 17 7.00 -5.92 6.19
N ASP A 18 7.15 -6.09 4.88
CA ASP A 18 8.24 -6.87 4.28
C ASP A 18 9.55 -6.06 4.19
N HIS A 19 10.58 -6.63 3.58
CA HIS A 19 11.89 -6.00 3.41
C HIS A 19 11.91 -4.77 2.50
N LEU A 20 10.82 -4.48 1.77
CA LEU A 20 10.63 -3.28 0.96
C LEU A 20 9.71 -2.27 1.66
N ASP A 21 9.48 -2.45 2.96
CA ASP A 21 8.59 -1.64 3.79
C ASP A 21 7.13 -1.62 3.32
N ARG A 22 6.71 -2.62 2.53
CA ARG A 22 5.31 -2.78 2.14
C ARG A 22 4.56 -3.55 3.23
N PRO A 23 3.41 -3.06 3.71
CA PRO A 23 2.55 -3.81 4.62
C PRO A 23 2.13 -5.16 4.02
N VAL A 24 2.37 -6.26 4.74
CA VAL A 24 1.96 -7.61 4.32
C VAL A 24 0.98 -8.26 5.28
N ARG A 25 1.03 -7.87 6.57
CA ARG A 25 0.16 -8.42 7.61
C ARG A 25 -0.24 -7.37 8.63
N MET A 26 -1.35 -7.63 9.32
CA MET A 26 -1.76 -6.87 10.48
C MET A 26 -2.29 -7.79 11.57
N THR A 27 -1.89 -7.53 12.81
CA THR A 27 -2.37 -8.28 13.98
C THR A 27 -3.06 -7.38 14.99
N ASN A 28 -3.98 -7.92 15.77
CA ASN A 28 -4.56 -7.23 16.92
C ASN A 28 -3.69 -7.37 18.18
N ALA A 29 -4.14 -6.81 19.31
CA ALA A 29 -3.45 -6.89 20.60
C ALA A 29 -3.27 -8.32 21.14
N SER A 30 -4.11 -9.26 20.71
CA SER A 30 -3.99 -10.69 21.03
C SER A 30 -3.11 -11.46 20.04
N GLN A 31 -2.39 -10.77 19.16
CA GLN A 31 -1.56 -11.33 18.08
C GLN A 31 -2.35 -12.14 17.04
N ALA A 32 -3.68 -12.04 17.02
CA ALA A 32 -4.48 -12.67 15.99
C ALA A 32 -4.32 -11.90 14.67
N LEU A 33 -4.17 -12.64 13.57
CA LEU A 33 -4.10 -12.09 12.22
C LEU A 33 -5.47 -11.50 11.82
N VAL A 34 -5.51 -10.21 11.52
CA VAL A 34 -6.76 -9.50 11.16
C VAL A 34 -6.77 -8.98 9.73
N TRP A 35 -5.61 -8.96 9.07
CA TRP A 35 -5.43 -8.63 7.66
C TRP A 35 -4.15 -9.28 7.15
N ASP A 36 -4.21 -9.88 5.96
CA ASP A 36 -3.07 -10.51 5.28
C ASP A 36 -3.17 -10.24 3.78
N ALA A 37 -2.07 -9.79 3.19
CA ALA A 37 -1.99 -9.43 1.79
C ALA A 37 -0.83 -10.15 1.10
N VAL A 38 -1.13 -10.71 -0.06
CA VAL A 38 -0.16 -11.35 -0.95
C VAL A 38 -0.03 -10.51 -2.20
N TYR A 39 1.20 -10.24 -2.60
CA TYR A 39 1.50 -9.36 -3.72
C TYR A 39 2.43 -10.02 -4.74
N LYS A 40 2.32 -9.58 -5.99
CA LYS A 40 3.36 -9.78 -7.01
C LYS A 40 4.55 -8.83 -6.76
N PRO A 41 5.70 -9.05 -7.45
CA PRO A 41 6.90 -8.23 -7.25
C PRO A 41 6.69 -6.72 -7.40
N TYR A 42 5.83 -6.29 -8.35
CA TYR A 42 5.54 -4.88 -8.60
C TYR A 42 4.36 -4.31 -7.79
N GLY A 43 3.95 -4.99 -6.72
CA GLY A 43 2.92 -4.47 -5.81
C GLY A 43 1.48 -4.74 -6.24
N GLU A 44 1.26 -5.46 -7.34
CA GLU A 44 -0.08 -5.95 -7.70
C GLU A 44 -0.58 -6.91 -6.62
N VAL A 45 -1.79 -6.69 -6.14
CA VAL A 45 -2.43 -7.51 -5.11
C VAL A 45 -2.90 -8.82 -5.73
N VAL A 46 -2.43 -9.94 -5.21
CA VAL A 46 -2.93 -11.28 -5.54
C VAL A 46 -4.14 -11.62 -4.69
N SER A 47 -4.07 -11.34 -3.39
CA SER A 47 -5.17 -11.56 -2.46
C SER A 47 -5.02 -10.68 -1.23
N ILE A 48 -6.16 -10.21 -0.70
CA ILE A 48 -6.27 -9.61 0.63
C ILE A 48 -7.33 -10.39 1.39
N THR A 49 -7.04 -10.78 2.62
CA THR A 49 -7.96 -11.50 3.50
C THR A 49 -7.97 -10.86 4.89
N GLY A 50 -9.02 -11.13 5.67
CA GLY A 50 -9.19 -10.59 7.02
C GLY A 50 -10.34 -9.58 7.13
N ALA A 51 -10.65 -9.20 8.36
CA ALA A 51 -11.77 -8.32 8.69
C ALA A 51 -11.37 -6.83 8.72
N ALA A 52 -10.09 -6.54 8.92
CA ALA A 52 -9.58 -5.18 8.87
C ALA A 52 -9.20 -4.78 7.45
N THR A 53 -9.02 -3.49 7.19
CA THR A 53 -8.67 -2.95 5.87
C THR A 53 -7.45 -2.06 5.95
N LEU A 54 -6.58 -2.10 4.94
CA LEU A 54 -5.41 -1.24 4.82
C LEU A 54 -5.11 -0.92 3.35
N ASP A 55 -5.18 0.36 3.00
CA ASP A 55 -4.97 0.85 1.63
C ASP A 55 -3.54 1.32 1.34
N ALA A 56 -2.66 1.33 2.35
CA ALA A 56 -1.24 1.55 2.14
C ALA A 56 -0.64 0.47 1.22
N ARG A 57 0.29 0.87 0.35
CA ARG A 57 0.98 -0.01 -0.62
C ARG A 57 2.49 0.08 -0.40
N PHE A 58 3.30 0.26 -1.46
CA PHE A 58 4.71 0.59 -1.28
C PHE A 58 4.88 1.91 -0.49
N PRO A 59 6.08 2.21 0.04
CA PRO A 59 6.32 3.45 0.77
C PRO A 59 5.82 4.69 0.02
N GLY A 60 4.98 5.49 0.70
CA GLY A 60 4.37 6.70 0.13
C GLY A 60 3.16 6.47 -0.80
N GLN A 61 2.82 5.22 -1.12
CA GLN A 61 1.72 4.88 -2.01
C GLN A 61 0.42 4.57 -1.26
N TRP A 62 -0.70 5.07 -1.78
CA TRP A 62 -2.04 4.79 -1.30
C TRP A 62 -2.93 4.24 -2.42
N PHE A 63 -3.68 3.18 -2.14
CA PHE A 63 -4.59 2.60 -3.12
C PHE A 63 -5.81 3.46 -3.36
N GLN A 64 -6.17 3.66 -4.62
CA GLN A 64 -7.38 4.36 -5.04
C GLN A 64 -8.37 3.35 -5.63
N LEU A 65 -9.51 3.18 -4.96
CA LEU A 65 -10.53 2.21 -5.37
C LEU A 65 -11.14 2.55 -6.73
N GLU A 66 -11.27 3.83 -7.05
CA GLU A 66 -11.93 4.32 -8.27
C GLU A 66 -11.18 3.90 -9.54
N THR A 67 -9.85 3.87 -9.46
CA THR A 67 -8.97 3.58 -10.60
C THR A 67 -8.29 2.23 -10.50
N GLY A 68 -8.22 1.64 -9.29
CA GLY A 68 -7.40 0.47 -9.00
C GLY A 68 -5.90 0.76 -8.96
N LEU A 69 -5.50 2.04 -9.01
CA LEU A 69 -4.11 2.46 -9.09
C LEU A 69 -3.58 2.91 -7.73
N HIS A 70 -2.26 3.09 -7.64
CA HIS A 70 -1.59 3.52 -6.43
C HIS A 70 -1.17 5.00 -6.56
N TYR A 71 -1.78 5.87 -5.77
CA TYR A 71 -1.42 7.28 -5.74
C TYR A 71 -0.15 7.50 -4.90
N ASN A 72 0.84 8.14 -5.49
CA ASN A 72 2.10 8.55 -4.87
C ASN A 72 2.30 10.05 -5.06
N TRP A 73 1.44 10.83 -4.40
CA TRP A 73 1.45 12.29 -4.39
C TRP A 73 1.46 12.96 -5.78
N HIS A 74 2.61 13.09 -6.42
CA HIS A 74 2.74 13.72 -7.73
C HIS A 74 2.52 12.76 -8.90
N ARG A 75 2.52 11.45 -8.64
CA ARG A 75 2.40 10.42 -9.67
C ARG A 75 1.44 9.32 -9.26
N THR A 76 0.85 8.68 -10.25
CA THR A 76 -0.01 7.52 -10.13
C THR A 76 0.74 6.32 -10.68
N TYR A 77 0.88 5.29 -9.86
CA TYR A 77 1.59 4.06 -10.16
C TYR A 77 0.60 2.96 -10.55
N ASP A 78 0.89 2.28 -11.65
CA ASP A 78 0.17 1.11 -12.11
C ASP A 78 0.96 -0.15 -11.72
N PRO A 79 0.46 -0.93 -10.76
CA PRO A 79 1.15 -2.14 -10.30
C PRO A 79 1.13 -3.28 -11.32
N THR A 80 0.25 -3.25 -12.32
CA THR A 80 0.15 -4.30 -13.34
C THR A 80 1.28 -4.21 -14.35
N THR A 81 1.69 -2.97 -14.67
CA THR A 81 2.82 -2.68 -15.57
C THR A 81 4.11 -2.35 -14.82
N GLY A 82 4.00 -2.07 -13.52
CA GLY A 82 5.10 -1.74 -12.63
C GLY A 82 5.70 -0.36 -12.89
N ARG A 83 4.89 0.60 -13.36
CA ARG A 83 5.35 1.92 -13.84
C ARG A 83 4.46 3.06 -13.39
N TYR A 84 5.00 4.28 -13.39
CA TYR A 84 4.19 5.49 -13.25
C TYR A 84 3.52 5.89 -14.56
N LEU A 85 2.33 6.48 -14.47
CA LEU A 85 1.57 6.97 -15.61
C LEU A 85 2.00 8.39 -16.04
N GLN A 86 2.57 9.16 -15.12
CA GLN A 86 3.08 10.51 -15.35
C GLN A 86 4.61 10.51 -15.43
N THR A 87 5.15 11.45 -16.20
CA THR A 87 6.58 11.72 -16.21
C THR A 87 7.04 12.25 -14.85
N ASP A 88 8.25 11.92 -14.44
CA ASP A 88 8.86 12.46 -13.23
C ASP A 88 8.91 14.00 -13.28
N PRO A 89 8.31 14.71 -12.31
CA PRO A 89 8.34 16.17 -12.25
C PRO A 89 9.75 16.76 -12.14
N LEU A 90 10.71 15.99 -11.62
CA LEU A 90 12.11 16.37 -11.51
C LEU A 90 12.91 16.02 -12.78
N GLY A 91 12.29 15.35 -13.76
CA GLY A 91 12.93 14.93 -15.00
C GLY A 91 13.78 13.67 -14.83
N ASN A 92 14.94 13.60 -15.47
CA ASN A 92 15.80 12.41 -15.50
C ASN A 92 16.74 12.32 -14.28
N VAL A 93 16.22 12.54 -13.07
CA VAL A 93 17.02 12.44 -11.84
C VAL A 93 17.30 11.00 -11.45
N ASP A 94 16.45 10.06 -11.87
CA ASP A 94 16.54 8.63 -11.54
C ASP A 94 16.81 7.76 -12.78
N GLY A 95 17.60 8.31 -13.71
CA GLY A 95 18.00 7.64 -14.95
C GLY A 95 17.23 8.09 -16.19
N PRO A 96 17.40 7.38 -17.32
CA PRO A 96 16.91 7.83 -18.63
C PRO A 96 15.40 7.68 -18.84
N SER A 97 14.70 6.99 -17.93
CA SER A 97 13.26 6.76 -18.01
C SER A 97 12.52 7.66 -17.03
N VAL A 98 11.71 8.57 -17.55
CA VAL A 98 10.84 9.44 -16.74
C VAL A 98 9.61 8.73 -16.16
N TYR A 99 9.38 7.46 -16.49
CA TYR A 99 8.24 6.65 -16.02
C TYR A 99 8.65 5.50 -15.09
N ALA A 100 9.92 5.46 -14.70
CA ALA A 100 10.44 4.45 -13.77
C ALA A 100 9.95 4.71 -12.35
#